data_AF-A0A366DQL1-F1
#
_entry.id   AF-A0A366DQL1-F1
#
_cell.length_a   1.000
_cell.length_b   1.000
_cell.length_c   1.000
_cell.angle_alpha   90.00
_cell.angle_beta   90.00
_cell.angle_gamma   90.00
#
_symmetry.space_group_name_H-M   'P 1'
#
loop_
_entity.id
_entity.type
_entity.pdbx_description
1 polymer ?
#
loop_
_entity_poly.entity_id
_entity_poly.type
_entity_poly.pdbx_seq_one_letter_code
_entity_poly.pdbx_strand_id
1 'polypeptide(L)'
;MPDTEVAQPFPALLREQIRHAFTLAQQYLATAVYFDSLRLPQLAGHGYGRAEEHRAHALRMVQYLLDRDLPVRVGGLDAVRDDFESPRAAAAFLLEAERGYTARVTALAKAARDGGDYLGERFIQWFLKEQVDNVARMTTLLTVLDRGDDNLFDVEQFVARELRNGSKPDVAAPKIAGTANI
;
A
#
# COMPACT_ATOMS: atom_id res chain seq x y z
N MET A 1 2.90 38.30 7.35
CA MET A 1 3.41 37.16 8.12
C MET A 1 3.13 35.92 7.29
N PRO A 2 4.09 35.03 7.02
CA PRO A 2 3.77 33.76 6.40
C PRO A 2 2.95 32.95 7.41
N ASP A 3 1.80 32.42 6.98
CA ASP A 3 1.02 31.48 7.76
C ASP A 3 1.92 30.29 8.09
N THR A 4 2.29 30.15 9.36
CA THR A 4 2.99 28.95 9.83
C THR A 4 1.96 27.83 9.80
N GLU A 5 1.97 27.04 8.73
CA GLU A 5 1.14 25.85 8.60
C GLU A 5 1.40 24.96 9.82
N VAL A 6 0.42 24.86 10.72
CA VAL A 6 0.55 24.07 11.95
C VAL A 6 0.61 22.61 11.53
N ALA A 7 1.77 22.00 11.71
CA ALA A 7 1.98 20.59 11.41
C ALA A 7 0.92 19.72 12.10
N GLN A 8 0.21 18.89 11.33
CA GLN A 8 -0.85 18.05 11.88
C GLN A 8 -0.29 16.98 12.84
N PRO A 9 -0.97 16.69 13.97
CA PRO A 9 -0.52 15.68 14.91
C PRO A 9 -0.65 14.27 14.31
N PHE A 10 0.20 13.34 14.75
CA PHE A 10 0.26 11.96 14.23
C PHE A 10 -1.11 11.26 14.11
N PRO A 11 -2.00 11.27 15.12
CA PRO A 11 -3.32 10.63 14.99
C PRO A 11 -4.21 11.21 13.89
N ALA A 12 -4.08 12.51 13.57
CA ALA A 12 -4.83 13.14 12.49
C ALA A 12 -4.33 12.66 11.13
N LEU A 13 -3.01 12.70 10.92
CA LEU A 13 -2.38 12.16 9.71
C LEU A 13 -2.66 10.66 9.56
N LEU A 14 -2.72 9.90 10.65
CA LEU A 14 -2.98 8.46 10.58
C LEU A 14 -4.42 8.18 10.11
N ARG A 15 -5.40 9.01 10.49
CA ARG A 15 -6.77 8.92 9.96
C ARG A 15 -6.82 9.22 8.47
N GLU A 16 -6.06 10.20 8.00
CA GLU A 16 -5.94 10.46 6.55
C GLU A 16 -5.30 9.28 5.83
N GLN A 17 -4.28 8.65 6.44
CA GLN A 17 -3.60 7.50 5.88
C GLN A 17 -4.49 6.26 5.76
N ILE A 18 -5.46 6.07 6.66
CA ILE A 18 -6.47 5.00 6.53
C ILE A 18 -7.23 5.13 5.21
N ARG A 19 -7.68 6.35 4.88
CA ARG A 19 -8.34 6.62 3.59
C ARG A 19 -7.42 6.32 2.42
N HIS A 20 -6.16 6.77 2.48
CA HIS A 20 -5.18 6.49 1.43
C HIS A 20 -4.88 5.00 1.23
N ALA A 21 -4.78 4.23 2.31
CA ALA A 21 -4.58 2.78 2.24
C ALA A 21 -5.79 2.07 1.62
N PHE A 22 -7.02 2.47 1.97
CA PHE A 22 -8.22 1.92 1.31
C PHE A 22 -8.32 2.35 -0.17
N THR A 23 -7.99 3.60 -0.51
CA THR A 23 -7.93 4.05 -1.91
C THR A 23 -6.90 3.23 -2.70
N LEU A 24 -5.71 2.99 -2.13
CA LEU A 24 -4.67 2.21 -2.79
C LEU A 24 -5.07 0.74 -2.95
N ALA A 25 -5.75 0.16 -1.97
CA ALA A 25 -6.35 -1.17 -2.08
C ALA A 25 -7.35 -1.23 -3.25
N GLN A 26 -8.24 -0.24 -3.36
CA GLN A 26 -9.21 -0.15 -4.45
C GLN A 26 -8.53 0.05 -5.81
N GLN A 27 -7.44 0.83 -5.85
CA GLN A 27 -6.66 1.06 -7.06
C GLN A 27 -5.96 -0.22 -7.53
N TYR A 28 -5.38 -1.00 -6.61
CA TYR A 28 -4.83 -2.31 -6.94
C TYR A 28 -5.90 -3.27 -7.46
N LEU A 29 -7.10 -3.27 -6.85
CA LEU A 29 -8.23 -4.08 -7.31
C LEU A 29 -8.64 -3.70 -8.74
N ALA A 30 -8.81 -2.40 -9.04
CA ALA A 30 -9.13 -1.93 -10.39
C ALA A 30 -8.06 -2.34 -11.40
N THR A 31 -6.79 -2.24 -11.03
CA THR A 31 -5.66 -2.62 -11.90
C THR A 31 -5.59 -4.14 -12.10
N ALA A 32 -5.93 -4.93 -11.07
CA ALA A 32 -6.02 -6.38 -11.18
C ALA A 32 -7.09 -6.81 -12.18
N VAL A 33 -8.28 -6.19 -12.12
CA VAL A 33 -9.37 -6.41 -13.09
C VAL A 33 -8.94 -6.03 -14.51
N TYR A 34 -8.20 -4.93 -14.67
CA TYR A 34 -7.62 -4.55 -15.95
C TYR A 34 -6.67 -5.64 -16.50
N PHE A 35 -5.74 -6.16 -15.70
CA PHE A 35 -4.86 -7.26 -16.12
C PHE A 35 -5.64 -8.53 -16.48
N ASP A 36 -6.69 -8.85 -15.72
CA ASP A 36 -7.54 -10.01 -15.96
C ASP A 36 -8.30 -9.90 -17.29
N SER A 37 -8.76 -8.69 -17.63
CA SER A 37 -9.40 -8.40 -18.93
C SER A 37 -8.47 -8.66 -20.12
N LEU A 38 -7.16 -8.53 -19.91
CA LEU A 38 -6.11 -8.81 -20.90
C LEU A 38 -5.63 -10.27 -20.88
N ARG A 39 -6.22 -11.13 -20.05
CA ARG A 39 -5.81 -12.54 -19.86
C ARG A 39 -4.37 -12.68 -19.35
N LEU A 40 -3.98 -11.81 -18.40
CA LEU A 40 -2.70 -11.84 -17.69
C LEU A 40 -2.89 -12.33 -16.25
N PRO A 41 -3.17 -13.64 -16.04
CA PRO A 41 -3.61 -14.17 -14.75
C PRO A 41 -2.60 -14.02 -13.62
N GLN A 42 -1.29 -14.03 -13.89
CA GLN A 42 -0.26 -13.89 -12.85
C GLN A 42 -0.17 -12.45 -12.37
N LEU A 43 -0.18 -11.48 -13.29
CA LEU A 43 -0.26 -10.05 -12.95
C LEU A 43 -1.58 -9.70 -12.25
N ALA A 44 -2.70 -10.24 -12.72
CA ALA A 44 -4.00 -10.07 -12.06
C ALA A 44 -3.97 -10.65 -10.63
N GLY A 45 -3.48 -11.87 -10.46
CA GLY A 45 -3.33 -12.51 -9.15
C GLY A 45 -2.44 -11.71 -8.21
N HIS A 46 -1.32 -11.16 -8.70
CA HIS A 46 -0.48 -10.24 -7.94
C HIS A 46 -1.27 -9.00 -7.50
N GLY A 47 -2.00 -8.35 -8.42
CA GLY A 47 -2.81 -7.17 -8.12
C GLY A 47 -3.89 -7.43 -7.07
N TYR A 48 -4.62 -8.55 -7.17
CA TYR A 48 -5.62 -8.94 -6.16
C TYR A 48 -4.99 -9.18 -4.78
N GLY A 49 -3.82 -9.84 -4.72
CA GLY A 49 -3.09 -10.02 -3.46
C GLY A 49 -2.68 -8.68 -2.83
N ARG A 50 -2.16 -7.76 -3.64
CA ARG A 50 -1.78 -6.40 -3.19
C ARG A 50 -2.98 -5.58 -2.70
N ALA A 51 -4.15 -5.74 -3.33
CA ALA A 51 -5.39 -5.09 -2.88
C ALA A 51 -5.75 -5.52 -1.44
N GLU A 52 -5.69 -6.83 -1.16
CA GLU A 52 -5.94 -7.37 0.18
C GLU A 52 -4.89 -6.92 1.20
N GLU A 53 -3.61 -6.87 0.82
CA GLU A 53 -2.54 -6.38 1.70
C GLU A 53 -2.76 -4.91 2.12
N HIS A 54 -3.11 -4.03 1.18
CA HIS A 54 -3.38 -2.61 1.50
C HIS A 54 -4.67 -2.42 2.30
N ARG A 55 -5.69 -3.24 2.04
CA ARG A 55 -6.89 -3.30 2.88
C ARG A 55 -6.51 -3.70 4.31
N ALA A 56 -5.66 -4.71 4.48
CA ALA A 56 -5.16 -5.11 5.78
C ALA A 56 -4.35 -3.98 6.44
N HIS A 57 -3.50 -3.25 5.71
CA HIS A 57 -2.79 -2.08 6.22
C HIS A 57 -3.74 -1.03 6.81
N ALA A 58 -4.80 -0.67 6.09
CA ALA A 58 -5.81 0.26 6.58
C ALA A 58 -6.44 -0.23 7.90
N LEU A 59 -6.80 -1.51 7.96
CA LEU A 59 -7.40 -2.12 9.15
C LEU A 59 -6.42 -2.26 10.33
N ARG A 60 -5.12 -2.39 10.08
CA ARG A 60 -4.09 -2.32 11.14
C ARG A 60 -4.01 -0.93 11.75
N MET A 61 -4.13 0.13 10.94
CA MET A 61 -4.18 1.51 11.43
C MET A 61 -5.48 1.81 12.20
N VAL A 62 -6.62 1.27 11.73
CA VAL A 62 -7.89 1.33 12.47
C VAL A 62 -7.73 0.66 13.84
N GLN A 63 -7.21 -0.57 13.89
CA GLN A 63 -7.02 -1.29 15.16
C GLN A 63 -6.11 -0.51 16.12
N TYR A 64 -5.04 0.08 15.61
CA TYR A 64 -4.13 0.87 16.42
C TYR A 64 -4.78 2.10 17.07
N LEU A 65 -5.65 2.81 16.34
CA LEU A 65 -6.40 3.93 16.90
C LEU A 65 -7.40 3.45 17.97
N LEU A 66 -8.08 2.32 17.72
CA LEU A 66 -9.00 1.71 18.70
C LEU A 66 -8.28 1.27 19.98
N ASP A 67 -7.11 0.63 19.86
CA ASP A 67 -6.29 0.19 21.00
C ASP A 67 -5.79 1.36 21.86
N ARG A 68 -5.78 2.59 21.31
CA ARG A 68 -5.42 3.83 22.00
C ARG A 68 -6.62 4.66 22.45
N ASP A 69 -7.85 4.15 22.31
CA ASP A 69 -9.09 4.87 22.58
C ASP A 69 -9.17 6.22 21.81
N LEU A 70 -8.64 6.24 20.59
CA LEU A 70 -8.63 7.41 19.72
C LEU A 70 -9.79 7.34 18.72
N PRO A 71 -10.41 8.49 18.38
CA PRO A 71 -11.51 8.52 17.43
C PRO A 71 -11.03 8.09 16.05
N VAL A 72 -11.77 7.16 15.44
CA VAL A 72 -11.57 6.66 14.08
C VAL A 72 -12.91 6.56 13.36
N ARG A 73 -12.95 6.93 12.08
CA ARG A 73 -14.12 6.80 11.20
C ARG A 73 -13.64 6.31 9.85
N VAL A 74 -14.42 5.42 9.24
CA VAL A 74 -14.20 5.01 7.85
C VAL A 74 -15.03 5.93 6.96
N GLY A 75 -14.35 6.68 6.07
CA GLY A 75 -14.98 7.59 5.12
C GLY A 75 -15.08 7.00 3.72
N GLY A 76 -15.44 7.85 2.75
CA GLY A 76 -15.37 7.51 1.32
C GLY A 76 -13.93 7.36 0.81
N LEU A 77 -13.81 6.85 -0.41
CA LEU A 77 -12.53 6.67 -1.11
C LEU A 77 -12.33 7.78 -2.14
N ASP A 78 -11.08 7.95 -2.59
CA ASP A 78 -10.82 8.76 -3.79
C ASP A 78 -11.19 7.99 -5.05
N ALA A 79 -11.27 8.73 -6.16
CA ALA A 79 -11.38 8.13 -7.48
C ALA A 79 -10.15 7.24 -7.77
N VAL A 80 -10.41 6.09 -8.38
CA VAL A 80 -9.38 5.19 -8.90
C VAL A 80 -9.33 5.30 -10.41
N ARG A 81 -8.17 5.00 -10.99
CA ARG A 81 -7.97 4.89 -12.43
C ARG A 81 -8.20 3.46 -12.88
N ASP A 82 -8.99 3.27 -13.93
CA ASP A 82 -9.36 1.97 -14.50
C ASP A 82 -8.95 1.80 -15.97
N ASP A 83 -8.39 2.84 -16.60
CA ASP A 83 -7.91 2.83 -17.98
C ASP A 83 -6.38 2.95 -18.07
N PHE A 84 -5.74 2.01 -18.76
CA PHE A 84 -4.29 2.05 -19.00
C PHE A 84 -3.98 1.69 -20.45
N GLU A 85 -2.97 2.35 -21.01
CA GLU A 85 -2.52 2.12 -22.39
C GLU A 85 -1.81 0.77 -22.56
N SER A 86 -1.20 0.26 -21.48
CA SER A 86 -0.47 -1.02 -21.49
C SER A 86 -0.29 -1.56 -20.07
N PRO A 87 0.02 -2.87 -19.91
CA PRO A 87 0.38 -3.42 -18.60
C PRO A 87 1.57 -2.72 -17.93
N ARG A 88 2.53 -2.26 -18.74
CA ARG A 88 3.66 -1.44 -18.31
C ARG A 88 3.19 -0.09 -17.73
N ALA A 89 2.28 0.60 -18.40
CA ALA A 89 1.74 1.87 -17.92
C ALA A 89 1.01 1.71 -16.57
N ALA A 90 0.25 0.60 -16.42
CA ALA A 90 -0.39 0.25 -15.16
C ALA A 90 0.63 0.00 -14.03
N ALA A 91 1.68 -0.78 -14.29
CA ALA A 91 2.74 -1.04 -13.31
C ALA A 91 3.51 0.23 -12.91
N ALA A 92 3.80 1.11 -13.87
CA ALA A 92 4.46 2.40 -13.60
C ALA A 92 3.58 3.32 -12.73
N PHE A 93 2.29 3.39 -13.02
CA PHE A 93 1.33 4.14 -12.21
C PHE A 93 1.28 3.61 -10.77
N LEU A 94 1.21 2.29 -10.58
CA LEU A 94 1.21 1.68 -9.24
C LEU A 94 2.53 1.92 -8.49
N LEU A 95 3.68 1.88 -9.17
CA LEU A 95 4.96 2.19 -8.55
C LEU A 95 5.01 3.65 -8.04
N GLU A 96 4.50 4.60 -8.79
CA GLU A 96 4.39 5.99 -8.33
C GLU A 96 3.42 6.15 -7.16
N ALA A 97 2.30 5.42 -7.18
CA ALA A 97 1.37 5.37 -6.05
C ALA A 97 2.05 4.84 -4.77
N GLU A 98 2.87 3.78 -4.87
CA GLU A 98 3.66 3.23 -3.75
C GLU A 98 4.72 4.20 -3.23
N ARG A 99 5.38 4.95 -4.13
CA ARG A 99 6.32 6.01 -3.74
C ARG A 99 5.60 7.12 -2.97
N GLY A 100 4.43 7.54 -3.45
CA GLY A 100 3.57 8.50 -2.76
C GLY A 100 3.11 8.00 -1.40
N TYR A 101 2.70 6.73 -1.31
CA TYR A 101 2.33 6.09 -0.04
C TYR A 101 3.51 6.05 0.94
N THR A 102 4.72 5.73 0.45
CA THR A 102 5.97 5.72 1.24
C THR A 102 6.31 7.09 1.80
N ALA A 103 6.11 8.16 1.01
CA ALA A 103 6.32 9.53 1.46
C ALA A 103 5.36 9.88 2.62
N ARG A 104 4.09 9.46 2.54
CA ARG A 104 3.10 9.67 3.62
C ARG A 104 3.45 8.89 4.89
N VAL A 105 3.90 7.64 4.76
CA VAL A 105 4.37 6.83 5.90
C VAL A 105 5.60 7.47 6.56
N THR A 106 6.53 8.02 5.77
CA THR A 106 7.67 8.78 6.29
C THR A 106 7.24 10.05 7.02
N ALA A 107 6.27 10.79 6.47
CA ALA A 107 5.71 11.97 7.12
C ALA A 107 5.03 11.64 8.46
N LEU A 108 4.33 10.50 8.55
CA LEU A 108 3.77 9.98 9.81
C LEU A 108 4.87 9.72 10.85
N ALA A 109 5.97 9.07 10.47
CA ALA A 109 7.10 8.83 11.36
C ALA A 109 7.72 10.14 11.88
N LYS A 110 7.88 11.13 10.99
CA LYS A 110 8.32 12.47 11.38
C LYS A 110 7.35 13.13 12.37
N ALA A 111 6.06 13.13 12.06
CA ALA A 111 5.05 13.75 12.92
C ALA A 111 4.96 13.08 14.31
N ALA A 112 5.10 11.75 14.37
CA ALA A 112 5.16 11.03 15.64
C ALA A 112 6.38 11.46 16.47
N ARG A 113 7.56 11.52 15.85
CA ARG A 113 8.80 11.95 16.52
C ARG A 113 8.73 13.40 16.98
N ASP A 114 8.36 14.32 16.09
CA ASP A 114 8.29 15.76 16.40
C ASP A 114 7.25 16.06 17.49
N GLY A 115 6.15 15.29 17.52
CA GLY A 115 5.10 15.39 18.53
C GLY A 115 5.37 14.61 19.82
N GLY A 116 6.50 13.91 19.94
CA GLY A 116 6.80 13.06 21.10
C GLY A 116 5.88 11.85 21.28
N ASP A 117 5.16 11.42 20.23
CA ASP A 117 4.32 10.22 20.23
C ASP A 117 5.16 8.97 19.96
N TYR A 118 5.90 8.52 20.97
CA TYR A 118 6.77 7.33 20.86
C TYR A 118 5.99 6.04 20.56
N LEU A 119 4.72 5.96 20.96
CA LEU A 119 3.86 4.83 20.60
C LEU A 119 3.54 4.84 19.10
N GLY A 120 3.25 6.02 18.55
CA GLY A 120 3.03 6.23 17.12
C GLY A 120 4.29 5.96 16.31
N GLU A 121 5.43 6.45 16.80
CA GLU A 121 6.73 6.26 16.17
C GLU A 121 7.12 4.78 16.11
N ARG A 122 6.89 4.01 17.19
CA ARG A 122 7.12 2.56 17.19
C ARG A 122 6.18 1.83 16.24
N PHE A 123 4.90 2.19 16.24
CA PHE A 123 3.89 1.55 15.39
C PHE A 123 4.20 1.72 13.90
N ILE A 124 4.59 2.92 13.48
CA ILE A 124 4.82 3.21 12.06
C ILE A 124 6.12 2.58 11.51
N GLN A 125 7.06 2.15 12.37
CA GLN A 125 8.29 1.47 11.93
C GLN A 125 8.01 0.21 11.09
N TRP A 126 6.96 -0.54 11.44
CA TRP A 126 6.58 -1.72 10.65
C TRP A 126 6.23 -1.34 9.21
N PHE A 127 5.44 -0.28 9.03
CA PHE A 127 5.07 0.22 7.70
C PHE A 127 6.28 0.78 6.94
N LEU A 128 7.22 1.46 7.62
CA LEU A 128 8.46 1.92 6.98
C LEU A 128 9.26 0.76 6.41
N LYS A 129 9.43 -0.32 7.18
CA LYS A 129 10.09 -1.54 6.73
C LYS A 129 9.37 -2.13 5.51
N GLU A 130 8.05 -2.31 5.59
CA GLU A 130 7.27 -2.89 4.48
C GLU A 130 7.35 -2.05 3.21
N GLN A 131 7.39 -0.71 3.32
CA GLN A 131 7.49 0.15 2.14
C GLN A 131 8.81 0.02 1.39
N VAL A 132 9.92 -0.34 2.05
CA VAL A 132 11.18 -0.66 1.36
C VAL A 132 10.95 -1.84 0.42
N ASP A 133 10.35 -2.92 0.91
CA ASP A 133 10.10 -4.12 0.13
C ASP A 133 9.03 -3.89 -0.95
N ASN A 134 7.97 -3.14 -0.64
CA ASN A 134 6.89 -2.84 -1.59
C ASN A 134 7.40 -2.05 -2.80
N VAL A 135 8.19 -1.01 -2.59
CA VAL A 135 8.78 -0.21 -3.67
C VAL A 135 9.79 -1.03 -4.46
N ALA A 136 10.61 -1.86 -3.79
CA ALA A 136 11.54 -2.75 -4.47
C ALA A 136 10.82 -3.75 -5.40
N ARG A 137 9.76 -4.42 -4.91
CA ARG A 137 8.96 -5.37 -5.71
C ARG A 137 8.33 -4.70 -6.93
N MET A 138 7.71 -3.54 -6.76
CA MET A 138 7.10 -2.81 -7.88
C MET A 138 8.15 -2.29 -8.89
N THR A 139 9.34 -1.90 -8.40
CA THR A 139 10.47 -1.52 -9.27
C THR A 139 10.95 -2.72 -10.08
N THR A 140 11.08 -3.89 -9.47
CA THR A 140 11.41 -5.15 -10.16
C THR A 140 10.37 -5.49 -11.21
N LEU A 141 9.09 -5.42 -10.88
CA LEU A 141 8.01 -5.71 -11.83
C LEU A 141 8.07 -4.78 -13.06
N LEU A 142 8.19 -3.47 -12.84
CA LEU A 142 8.31 -2.51 -13.94
C LEU A 142 9.56 -2.79 -14.80
N THR A 143 10.69 -3.09 -14.17
CA THR A 143 11.94 -3.41 -14.88
C THR A 143 11.82 -4.68 -15.72
N VAL A 144 11.05 -5.68 -15.26
CA VAL A 144 10.80 -6.90 -16.04
C VAL A 144 9.87 -6.62 -17.23
N LEU A 145 8.83 -5.79 -17.04
CA LEU A 145 7.97 -5.32 -18.13
C LEU A 145 8.77 -4.53 -19.17
N ASP A 146 9.69 -3.67 -18.72
CA ASP A 146 10.66 -2.97 -19.57
C ASP A 146 11.51 -3.92 -20.43
N ARG A 147 12.01 -4.99 -19.82
CA ARG A 147 12.91 -5.95 -20.48
C ARG A 147 12.19 -6.98 -21.34
N GLY A 148 10.89 -7.17 -21.12
CA GLY A 148 10.08 -8.17 -21.82
C GLY A 148 9.86 -7.84 -23.30
N ASP A 149 10.13 -6.61 -23.75
CA ASP A 149 10.00 -6.17 -25.15
C ASP A 149 8.66 -6.62 -25.78
N ASP A 150 7.56 -6.30 -25.08
CA ASP A 150 6.18 -6.69 -25.38
C ASP A 150 5.85 -8.21 -25.30
N ASN A 151 6.80 -9.08 -25.00
CA ASN A 151 6.52 -10.49 -24.70
C ASN A 151 5.98 -10.66 -23.26
N LEU A 152 4.67 -10.51 -23.11
CA LEU A 152 3.98 -10.64 -21.83
C LEU A 152 3.98 -12.07 -21.25
N PHE A 153 4.26 -13.10 -22.05
CA PHE A 153 4.36 -14.48 -21.54
C PHE A 153 5.59 -14.65 -20.64
N ASP A 154 6.72 -14.05 -21.00
CA ASP A 154 7.94 -14.10 -20.17
C ASP A 154 7.73 -13.31 -18.86
N VAL A 155 6.99 -12.20 -18.93
CA VAL A 155 6.60 -11.43 -17.75
C VAL A 155 5.71 -12.27 -16.83
N GLU A 156 4.67 -12.91 -17.36
CA GLU A 156 3.79 -13.79 -16.59
C GLU A 156 4.57 -14.97 -15.98
N GLN A 157 5.51 -15.56 -16.71
CA GLN A 157 6.38 -16.63 -16.18
C GLN A 157 7.28 -16.14 -15.04
N PHE A 158 7.82 -14.92 -15.16
CA PHE A 158 8.59 -14.29 -14.08
C PHE A 158 7.71 -14.07 -12.84
N VAL A 159 6.53 -13.48 -12.99
CA VAL A 159 5.60 -13.20 -11.88
C VAL A 159 5.21 -14.50 -11.17
N ALA A 160 4.89 -15.55 -11.94
CA ALA A 160 4.54 -16.87 -11.41
C ALA A 160 5.66 -17.51 -10.57
N ARG A 161 6.92 -17.27 -10.94
CA ARG A 161 8.09 -17.89 -10.30
C ARG A 161 8.61 -17.08 -9.12
N GLU A 162 8.69 -15.76 -9.27
CA GLU A 162 9.44 -14.89 -8.35
C GLU A 162 8.51 -14.06 -7.44
N LEU A 163 7.33 -13.69 -7.91
CA LEU A 163 6.41 -12.80 -7.18
C LEU A 163 5.24 -13.54 -6.51
N ARG A 164 5.10 -14.85 -6.74
CA ARG A 164 4.05 -15.70 -6.15
C ARG A 164 4.30 -16.11 -4.70
N ASN A 165 5.39 -15.65 -4.10
CA ASN A 165 5.75 -16.03 -2.74
C ASN A 165 4.93 -15.22 -1.73
N GLY A 166 3.93 -15.88 -1.13
CA GLY A 166 3.26 -15.39 0.07
C GLY A 166 4.32 -15.15 1.15
N SER A 167 4.45 -13.90 1.59
CA SER A 167 5.32 -13.56 2.71
C SER A 167 4.99 -14.46 3.89
N LYS A 168 6.02 -15.04 4.51
CA LYS A 168 5.86 -15.75 5.79
C LYS A 168 5.09 -14.85 6.76
N PRO A 169 4.23 -15.41 7.62
CA PRO A 169 3.50 -14.61 8.60
C PRO A 169 4.47 -13.76 9.40
N ASP A 170 4.36 -12.44 9.26
CA ASP A 170 5.18 -11.49 9.99
C ASP A 170 4.65 -11.38 11.42
N VAL A 171 5.33 -12.04 12.36
CA VAL A 171 5.00 -12.04 13.78
C VAL A 171 5.05 -10.63 14.38
N ALA A 172 5.79 -9.70 13.76
CA ALA A 172 5.87 -8.31 14.19
C ALA A 172 4.75 -7.42 13.62
N ALA A 173 3.88 -7.95 12.75
CA ALA A 173 2.82 -7.15 12.14
C ALA A 173 1.77 -6.70 13.18
N PRO A 174 1.36 -5.41 13.18
CA PRO A 174 0.32 -4.92 14.09
C PRO A 174 -1.01 -5.65 13.89
N LYS A 175 -1.86 -5.81 14.91
CA LYS A 175 -3.15 -6.52 14.77
C LYS A 175 -4.07 -5.89 13.72
N ILE A 176 -4.90 -6.70 13.06
CA ILE A 176 -5.89 -6.25 12.07
C ILE A 176 -7.25 -6.11 12.77
N ALA A 177 -7.95 -4.99 12.55
CA ALA A 177 -9.32 -4.85 13.04
C ALA A 177 -10.25 -5.89 12.37
N GLY A 178 -11.04 -6.60 13.19
CA GLY A 178 -12.00 -7.59 12.73
C GLY A 178 -11.47 -9.03 12.58
N THR A 179 -10.17 -9.27 12.80
CA THR A 179 -9.69 -10.66 12.96
C THR A 179 -9.97 -11.15 14.38
N ALA A 180 -10.66 -12.28 14.52
CA ALA A 180 -10.91 -12.88 15.82
C ALA A 180 -9.57 -13.25 16.48
N ASN A 181 -9.41 -12.94 17.77
CA ASN A 181 -8.36 -13.54 18.58
C ASN A 181 -8.74 -15.02 18.76
N ILE A 182 -8.11 -15.91 17.99
CA ILE A 182 -8.14 -17.35 18.24
C ILE A 182 -6.85 -17.71 18.97
#